data_AF-A0A956RGC2-F1
#
_entry.id   AF-A0A956RGC2-F1
#
_cell.length_a   1.000
_cell.length_b   1.000
_cell.length_c   1.000
_cell.angle_alpha   90.00
_cell.angle_beta   90.00
_cell.angle_gamma   90.00
#
_symmetry.space_group_name_H-M   'P 1'
#
loop_
_entity.id
_entity.type
_entity.pdbx_description
1 polymer ?
#
loop_
_entity_poly.entity_id
_entity_poly.type
_entity_poly.pdbx_seq_one_letter_code
_entity_poly.pdbx_strand_id
1 'polypeptide(L)'
;LGTIGGGNHFAELQEVADVHDDAGLAALGLDRGQLALLVHSGSRGLGQSILTAHITDHAAEGLVTGSAEAEAYRARHDEAETWARVNRAVIAARFLEAIGADPPGAPAIDVCHNSARAADVDGCACWLHRKGAAPSDEGPIVIPGSRGALSYVVRPIGDGAGAGFSLAHGAGRKWRRSDARGRLRKRYKPRDLERTSVGGRVICEDRDLLYEEAPQAYKDVDVVVADLVGAGLLEIIATLRPLITYKTRRR
;
A
#
# COMPACT_ATOMS: atom_id res chain seq x y z
N LEU A 1 -11.06 1.56 14.64
CA LEU A 1 -9.77 0.83 14.61
C LEU A 1 -10.01 -0.61 14.18
N GLY A 2 -9.04 -1.24 13.50
CA GLY A 2 -9.08 -2.64 13.08
C GLY A 2 -10.00 -2.92 11.88
N THR A 3 -10.13 -1.97 10.94
CA THR A 3 -10.98 -2.14 9.75
C THR A 3 -10.21 -1.78 8.47
N ILE A 4 -10.43 -2.53 7.39
CA ILE A 4 -9.72 -2.35 6.11
C ILE A 4 -10.10 -1.04 5.45
N GLY A 5 -11.39 -0.84 5.22
CA GLY A 5 -11.93 0.30 4.50
C GLY A 5 -12.29 0.05 3.05
N GLY A 6 -12.64 1.14 2.36
CA GLY A 6 -12.94 1.14 0.93
C GLY A 6 -11.73 1.51 0.08
N GLY A 7 -11.98 1.75 -1.21
CA GLY A 7 -10.93 2.08 -2.17
C GLY A 7 -9.96 0.92 -2.38
N ASN A 8 -8.67 1.24 -2.53
CA ASN A 8 -7.62 0.26 -2.81
C ASN A 8 -7.15 -0.50 -1.55
N HIS A 9 -7.80 -0.33 -0.39
CA HIS A 9 -7.45 -1.09 0.81
C HIS A 9 -7.87 -2.55 0.70
N PHE A 10 -7.05 -3.43 1.29
CA PHE A 10 -7.27 -4.88 1.35
C PHE A 10 -6.40 -5.55 2.44
N ALA A 11 -6.72 -6.79 2.76
CA ALA A 11 -5.83 -7.75 3.40
C ALA A 11 -5.73 -8.96 2.46
N GLU A 12 -4.52 -9.37 2.12
CA GLU A 12 -4.28 -10.35 1.07
C GLU A 12 -3.32 -11.44 1.54
N LEU A 13 -3.76 -12.70 1.46
CA LEU A 13 -2.94 -13.86 1.71
C LEU A 13 -2.25 -14.26 0.40
N GLN A 14 -0.92 -14.34 0.43
CA GLN A 14 -0.08 -14.50 -0.75
C GLN A 14 0.93 -15.63 -0.55
N GLU A 15 1.32 -16.30 -1.63
CA GLU A 15 2.46 -17.22 -1.64
C GLU A 15 3.66 -16.57 -2.34
N VAL A 16 4.87 -16.99 -2.00
CA VAL A 16 6.07 -16.60 -2.75
C VAL A 16 6.08 -17.33 -4.10
N ALA A 17 5.85 -16.59 -5.18
CA ALA A 17 5.83 -17.14 -6.53
C ALA A 17 7.25 -17.36 -7.06
N ASP A 18 8.06 -16.30 -7.06
CA ASP A 18 9.44 -16.32 -7.53
C ASP A 18 10.37 -15.65 -6.52
N VAL A 19 11.58 -16.19 -6.41
CA VAL A 19 12.66 -15.67 -5.56
C VAL A 19 13.79 -15.26 -6.47
N HIS A 20 14.21 -14.01 -6.34
CA HIS A 20 15.27 -13.40 -7.12
C HIS A 20 16.53 -13.16 -6.27
N ASP A 21 16.36 -13.01 -4.96
CA ASP A 21 17.44 -12.90 -3.96
C ASP A 21 17.08 -13.72 -2.71
N ASP A 22 17.62 -14.94 -2.63
CA ASP A 22 17.41 -15.84 -1.49
C ASP A 22 17.89 -15.26 -0.16
N ALA A 23 19.03 -14.55 -0.16
CA ALA A 23 19.59 -13.96 1.05
C ALA A 23 18.71 -12.80 1.54
N GLY A 24 18.23 -11.96 0.62
CA GLY A 24 17.29 -10.89 0.90
C GLY A 24 15.96 -11.39 1.44
N LEU A 25 15.43 -12.47 0.88
CA LEU A 25 14.19 -13.07 1.33
C LEU A 25 14.33 -13.67 2.74
N ALA A 26 15.41 -14.42 2.98
CA ALA A 26 15.71 -15.01 4.28
C ALA A 26 15.94 -13.94 5.36
N ALA A 27 16.57 -12.81 5.02
CA ALA A 27 16.75 -11.68 5.95
C ALA A 27 15.42 -11.04 6.39
N LEU A 28 14.36 -11.18 5.58
CA LEU A 28 13.00 -10.75 5.91
C LEU A 28 12.22 -11.81 6.71
N GLY A 29 12.81 -12.97 6.97
CA GLY A 29 12.14 -14.11 7.63
C GLY A 29 11.05 -14.75 6.77
N LEU A 30 11.14 -14.62 5.45
CA LEU A 30 10.20 -15.20 4.49
C LEU A 30 10.85 -16.39 3.75
N ASP A 31 10.03 -17.36 3.33
CA ASP A 31 10.46 -18.46 2.47
C ASP A 31 9.30 -18.99 1.60
N ARG A 32 9.62 -19.88 0.64
CA ARG A 32 8.63 -20.45 -0.31
C ARG A 32 7.60 -21.40 0.31
N GLY A 33 7.87 -21.95 1.49
CA GLY A 33 6.98 -22.85 2.23
C GLY A 33 5.93 -22.11 3.07
N GLN A 34 6.02 -20.79 3.17
CA GLN A 34 5.14 -19.95 3.97
C GLN A 34 4.14 -19.18 3.11
N LEU A 35 3.04 -18.76 3.75
CA LEU A 35 2.13 -17.76 3.21
C LEU A 35 2.40 -16.42 3.90
N ALA A 36 2.45 -15.35 3.12
CA ALA A 36 2.57 -13.99 3.60
C ALA A 36 1.20 -13.32 3.66
N LEU A 37 0.97 -12.50 4.70
CA LEU A 37 -0.20 -11.64 4.79
C LEU A 37 0.19 -10.19 4.53
N LEU A 38 -0.29 -9.62 3.41
CA LEU A 38 -0.14 -8.22 3.08
C LEU A 38 -1.38 -7.43 3.49
N VAL A 39 -1.22 -6.46 4.39
CA VAL A 39 -2.31 -5.56 4.82
C VAL A 39 -2.08 -4.15 4.26
N HIS A 40 -2.90 -3.76 3.28
CA HIS A 40 -2.92 -2.41 2.75
C HIS A 40 -4.09 -1.61 3.35
N SER A 41 -3.80 -0.78 4.35
CA SER A 41 -4.76 0.12 4.99
C SER A 41 -4.05 1.31 5.64
N GLY A 42 -4.82 2.33 6.02
CA GLY A 42 -4.32 3.60 6.54
C GLY A 42 -5.04 4.06 7.81
N SER A 43 -5.00 5.37 8.05
CA SER A 43 -5.55 6.04 9.24
C SER A 43 -7.08 6.12 9.28
N ARG A 44 -7.76 5.50 8.31
CA ARG A 44 -9.22 5.49 8.17
C ARG A 44 -9.77 6.93 8.07
N GLY A 45 -10.82 7.25 8.83
CA GLY A 45 -11.41 8.59 8.81
C GLY A 45 -10.53 9.66 9.47
N LEU A 46 -9.56 9.28 10.32
CA LEU A 46 -8.77 10.23 11.10
C LEU A 46 -7.87 11.11 10.21
N GLY A 47 -7.10 10.51 9.29
CA GLY A 47 -6.27 11.30 8.37
C GLY A 47 -7.13 12.18 7.46
N GLN A 48 -8.31 11.71 7.04
CA GLN A 48 -9.23 12.51 6.25
C GLN A 48 -9.79 13.69 7.05
N SER A 49 -10.15 13.52 8.32
CA SER A 49 -10.63 14.64 9.14
C SER A 49 -9.54 15.69 9.39
N ILE A 50 -8.29 15.26 9.56
CA ILE A 50 -7.14 16.17 9.70
C ILE A 50 -6.95 16.98 8.41
N LEU A 51 -6.98 16.31 7.24
CA LEU A 51 -6.89 16.98 5.94
C LEU A 51 -8.07 17.93 5.72
N THR A 52 -9.29 17.52 6.03
CA THR A 52 -10.48 18.38 5.89
C THR A 52 -10.37 19.63 6.76
N ALA A 53 -9.98 19.48 8.04
CA ALA A 53 -9.76 20.63 8.92
C ALA A 53 -8.68 21.57 8.34
N HIS A 54 -7.56 21.03 7.87
CA HIS A 54 -6.51 21.81 7.22
C HIS A 54 -7.01 22.61 6.01
N ILE A 55 -7.83 21.99 5.16
CA ILE A 55 -8.41 22.67 3.99
C ILE A 55 -9.38 23.78 4.42
N THR A 56 -10.20 23.52 5.45
CA THR A 56 -11.14 24.52 5.98
C THR A 56 -10.41 25.72 6.56
N ASP A 57 -9.37 25.49 7.34
CA ASP A 57 -8.69 26.54 8.11
C ASP A 57 -7.62 27.28 7.27
N HIS A 58 -7.06 26.62 6.25
CA HIS A 58 -5.90 27.12 5.50
C HIS A 58 -6.06 27.04 3.97
N ALA A 59 -7.25 26.75 3.44
CA ALA A 59 -7.51 26.68 1.99
C ALA A 59 -6.57 25.74 1.21
N ALA A 60 -6.06 24.70 1.87
CA ALA A 60 -5.03 23.77 1.35
C ALA A 60 -3.65 24.39 1.11
N GLU A 61 -3.39 25.61 1.59
CA GLU A 61 -2.07 26.23 1.53
C GLU A 61 -1.08 25.51 2.46
N GLY A 62 0.21 25.63 2.14
CA GLY A 62 1.29 25.12 2.98
C GLY A 62 1.42 25.91 4.27
N LEU A 63 1.85 25.24 5.35
CA LEU A 63 2.14 25.88 6.63
C LEU A 63 3.60 26.29 6.68
N VAL A 64 3.88 27.42 7.33
CA VAL A 64 5.26 27.90 7.54
C VAL A 64 5.96 26.96 8.53
N THR A 65 7.11 26.43 8.14
CA THR A 65 7.89 25.53 9.02
C THR A 65 8.24 26.23 10.33
N GLY A 66 7.98 25.55 11.45
CA GLY A 66 8.21 26.08 12.79
C GLY A 66 7.10 26.98 13.35
N SER A 67 6.03 27.23 12.59
CA SER A 67 4.84 27.92 13.11
C SER A 67 4.04 27.01 14.05
N ALA A 68 3.26 27.60 14.97
CA ALA A 68 2.42 26.83 15.89
C ALA A 68 1.41 25.94 15.15
N GLU A 69 0.88 26.42 14.03
CA GLU A 69 -0.03 25.69 13.16
C GLU A 69 0.66 24.48 12.51
N ALA A 70 1.89 24.65 12.02
CA ALA A 70 2.68 23.56 11.45
C ALA A 70 2.99 22.47 12.50
N GLU A 71 3.36 22.87 13.72
CA GLU A 71 3.62 21.92 14.81
C GLU A 71 2.35 21.16 15.21
N ALA A 72 1.21 21.87 15.28
CA ALA A 72 -0.09 21.26 15.58
C ALA A 72 -0.55 20.31 14.47
N TYR A 73 -0.37 20.68 13.19
CA TYR A 73 -0.65 19.79 12.07
C TYR A 73 0.21 18.53 12.15
N ARG A 74 1.52 18.69 12.39
CA ARG A 74 2.46 17.57 12.48
C ARG A 74 2.09 16.61 13.60
N ALA A 75 1.77 17.11 14.79
CA ALA A 75 1.38 16.25 15.92
C ALA A 75 0.17 15.36 15.57
N ARG A 76 -0.86 15.94 14.92
CA ARG A 76 -2.03 15.17 14.45
C ARG A 76 -1.68 14.21 13.31
N HIS A 77 -0.80 14.62 12.41
CA HIS A 77 -0.30 13.76 11.34
C HIS A 77 0.42 12.53 11.90
N ASP A 78 1.32 12.71 12.87
CA ASP A 78 2.06 11.61 13.51
C ASP A 78 1.15 10.68 14.31
N GLU A 79 0.11 11.23 14.95
CA GLU A 79 -0.96 10.44 15.56
C GLU A 79 -1.70 9.60 14.52
N ALA A 80 -2.02 10.17 13.36
CA ALA A 80 -2.70 9.45 12.28
C ALA A 80 -1.82 8.33 11.68
N GLU A 81 -0.52 8.55 11.56
CA GLU A 81 0.42 7.50 11.15
C GLU A 81 0.50 6.36 12.18
N THR A 82 0.58 6.71 13.46
CA THR A 82 0.56 5.74 14.57
C THR A 82 -0.75 4.94 14.56
N TRP A 83 -1.88 5.61 14.40
CA TRP A 83 -3.18 4.95 14.25
C TRP A 83 -3.21 4.00 13.06
N ALA A 84 -2.64 4.40 11.91
CA ALA A 84 -2.59 3.57 10.71
C ALA A 84 -1.80 2.27 10.96
N ARG A 85 -0.65 2.38 11.66
CA ARG A 85 0.19 1.24 12.05
C ARG A 85 -0.57 0.26 12.94
N VAL A 86 -1.19 0.76 14.02
CA VAL A 86 -2.01 -0.06 14.93
C VAL A 86 -3.21 -0.65 14.19
N ASN A 87 -3.83 0.10 13.28
CA ASN A 87 -4.93 -0.40 12.46
C ASN A 87 -4.51 -1.59 11.61
N ARG A 88 -3.35 -1.55 10.95
CA ARG A 88 -2.80 -2.67 10.18
C ARG A 88 -2.51 -3.88 11.06
N ALA A 89 -1.88 -3.69 12.23
CA ALA A 89 -1.60 -4.77 13.17
C ALA A 89 -2.88 -5.49 13.66
N VAL A 90 -3.92 -4.73 14.02
CA VAL A 90 -5.21 -5.31 14.44
C VAL A 90 -5.93 -6.02 13.29
N ILE A 91 -5.84 -5.51 12.05
CA ILE A 91 -6.38 -6.21 10.87
C ILE A 91 -5.65 -7.53 10.66
N ALA A 92 -4.32 -7.54 10.75
CA ALA A 92 -3.51 -8.74 10.58
C ALA A 92 -3.89 -9.80 11.64
N ALA A 93 -3.97 -9.41 12.91
CA ALA A 93 -4.37 -10.30 13.99
C ALA A 93 -5.76 -10.92 13.76
N ARG A 94 -6.76 -10.11 13.41
CA ARG A 94 -8.12 -10.59 13.12
C ARG A 94 -8.19 -11.50 11.89
N PHE A 95 -7.40 -11.20 10.87
CA PHE A 95 -7.35 -12.02 9.66
C PHE A 95 -6.77 -13.40 9.97
N LEU A 96 -5.65 -13.45 10.69
CA LEU A 96 -4.98 -14.69 11.08
C LEU A 96 -5.86 -15.53 12.02
N GLU A 97 -6.48 -14.90 13.02
CA GLU A 97 -7.46 -15.55 13.89
C GLU A 97 -8.61 -16.19 13.08
N ALA A 98 -9.16 -15.46 12.10
CA ALA A 98 -10.28 -15.94 11.29
C ALA A 98 -9.94 -17.15 10.41
N ILE A 99 -8.66 -17.36 10.07
CA ILE A 99 -8.21 -18.53 9.31
C ILE A 99 -7.61 -19.63 10.21
N GLY A 100 -7.64 -19.45 11.54
CA GLY A 100 -7.09 -20.39 12.51
C GLY A 100 -5.56 -20.45 12.50
N ALA A 101 -4.89 -19.36 12.11
CA ALA A 101 -3.44 -19.24 12.16
C ALA A 101 -2.98 -18.60 13.48
N ASP A 102 -1.70 -18.77 13.79
CA ASP A 102 -1.07 -18.12 14.94
C ASP A 102 -1.15 -16.58 14.85
N PRO A 103 -1.17 -15.88 16.00
CA PRO A 103 -1.15 -14.43 16.01
C PRO A 103 0.09 -13.88 15.28
N PRO A 104 -0.01 -12.68 14.67
CA PRO A 104 1.10 -12.12 13.92
C PRO A 104 2.27 -11.80 14.85
N GLY A 105 3.48 -12.13 14.40
CA GLY A 105 4.72 -11.57 14.95
C GLY A 105 4.95 -10.12 14.51
N ALA A 106 6.19 -9.65 14.62
CA ALA A 106 6.60 -8.39 14.00
C ALA A 106 6.44 -8.47 12.48
N PRO A 107 5.97 -7.40 11.80
CA PRO A 107 5.84 -7.42 10.36
C PRO A 107 7.23 -7.48 9.71
N ALA A 108 7.37 -8.30 8.65
CA ALA A 108 8.60 -8.33 7.86
C ALA A 108 8.90 -6.96 7.21
N ILE A 109 7.85 -6.27 6.74
CA ILE A 109 7.90 -4.95 6.13
C ILE A 109 6.67 -4.15 6.59
N ASP A 110 6.86 -2.90 7.04
CA ASP A 110 5.78 -1.96 7.33
C ASP A 110 6.12 -0.56 6.82
N VAL A 111 5.47 -0.16 5.72
CA VAL A 111 5.83 1.06 4.97
C VAL A 111 4.65 2.04 4.91
N CYS A 112 4.95 3.31 5.15
CA CYS A 112 4.00 4.41 4.94
C CYS A 112 4.26 5.07 3.58
N HIS A 113 3.22 5.22 2.76
CA HIS A 113 3.33 5.83 1.43
C HIS A 113 2.52 7.13 1.28
N ASN A 114 2.02 7.66 2.39
CA ASN A 114 1.35 8.97 2.48
C ASN A 114 1.84 9.64 3.78
N SER A 115 2.90 10.42 3.69
CA SER A 115 3.56 11.01 4.86
C SER A 115 4.21 12.35 4.51
N ALA A 116 4.43 13.16 5.55
CA ALA A 116 5.34 14.30 5.51
C ALA A 116 6.38 14.11 6.62
N ARG A 117 7.66 14.00 6.25
CA ARG A 117 8.76 13.75 7.18
C ARG A 117 9.82 14.83 7.06
N ALA A 118 10.41 15.23 8.18
CA ALA A 118 11.59 16.07 8.16
C ALA A 118 12.73 15.28 7.53
N ALA A 119 13.51 15.94 6.67
CA ALA A 119 14.66 15.36 6.00
C ALA A 119 15.80 16.39 5.94
N ASP A 120 17.01 15.90 5.80
CA ASP A 120 18.18 16.70 5.43
C ASP A 120 18.60 16.26 4.04
N VAL A 121 18.57 17.18 3.09
CA VAL A 121 19.00 16.93 1.71
C VAL A 121 20.11 17.92 1.39
N ASP A 122 21.33 17.40 1.24
CA ASP A 122 22.55 18.17 0.98
C ASP A 122 22.79 19.33 1.98
N GLY A 123 22.49 19.09 3.27
CA GLY A 123 22.63 20.09 4.34
C GLY A 123 21.48 21.10 4.41
N CYS A 124 20.43 20.90 3.60
CA CYS A 124 19.21 21.70 3.63
C CYS A 124 18.12 20.97 4.42
N ALA A 125 17.75 21.52 5.58
CA ALA A 125 16.61 21.04 6.35
C ALA A 125 15.32 21.27 5.55
N CYS A 126 14.65 20.19 5.17
CA CYS A 126 13.47 20.21 4.32
C CYS A 126 12.38 19.26 4.83
N TRP A 127 11.23 19.31 4.17
CA TRP A 127 10.14 18.37 4.39
C TRP A 127 9.95 17.51 3.14
N LEU A 128 10.07 16.20 3.31
CA LEU A 128 9.80 15.24 2.26
C LEU A 128 8.33 14.83 2.32
N HIS A 129 7.56 15.30 1.34
CA HIS A 129 6.15 14.98 1.17
C HIS A 129 5.97 13.81 0.21
N ARG A 130 5.52 12.67 0.73
CA ARG A 130 5.21 11.48 -0.06
C ARG A 130 3.69 11.32 -0.15
N LYS A 131 3.17 11.24 -1.38
CA LYS A 131 1.76 10.95 -1.66
C LYS A 131 1.66 9.87 -2.72
N GLY A 132 1.39 8.64 -2.30
CA GLY A 132 1.51 7.47 -3.17
C GLY A 132 2.96 7.19 -3.59
N ALA A 133 3.91 7.44 -2.69
CA ALA A 133 5.32 7.14 -2.89
C ALA A 133 5.86 6.46 -1.62
N ALA A 134 6.62 5.38 -1.77
CA ALA A 134 7.26 4.66 -0.67
C ALA A 134 8.67 5.20 -0.43
N PRO A 135 9.20 5.20 0.80
CA PRO A 135 10.59 5.50 1.08
C PRO A 135 11.54 4.57 0.31
N SER A 136 12.66 5.12 -0.16
CA SER A 136 13.77 4.34 -0.73
C SER A 136 14.95 4.20 0.26
N ASP A 137 14.79 4.73 1.47
CA ASP A 137 15.81 4.94 2.50
C ASP A 137 15.51 4.20 3.81
N GLU A 138 14.40 3.45 3.87
CA GLU A 138 13.92 2.73 5.06
C GLU A 138 14.01 1.19 4.91
N GLY A 139 14.81 0.71 3.96
CA GLY A 139 15.00 -0.73 3.69
C GLY A 139 14.04 -1.30 2.63
N PRO A 140 13.85 -2.63 2.59
CA PRO A 140 12.97 -3.28 1.61
C PRO A 140 11.51 -2.81 1.71
N ILE A 141 10.86 -2.71 0.55
CA ILE A 141 9.45 -2.31 0.46
C ILE A 141 8.63 -3.35 -0.31
N VAL A 142 7.31 -3.29 -0.14
CA VAL A 142 6.37 -4.05 -0.97
C VAL A 142 5.65 -3.09 -1.93
N ILE A 143 5.74 -3.37 -3.23
CA ILE A 143 4.99 -2.70 -4.29
C ILE A 143 3.79 -3.59 -4.65
N PRO A 144 2.60 -3.36 -4.06
CA PRO A 144 1.39 -4.08 -4.43
C PRO A 144 0.97 -3.82 -5.87
N GLY A 145 0.61 -4.90 -6.57
CA GLY A 145 -0.10 -4.82 -7.82
C GLY A 145 -1.57 -4.43 -7.66
N SER A 146 -2.38 -4.86 -8.63
CA SER A 146 -3.83 -4.90 -8.46
C SER A 146 -4.24 -6.25 -7.83
N ARG A 147 -5.49 -6.38 -7.40
CA ARG A 147 -6.07 -7.62 -6.84
C ARG A 147 -6.05 -8.85 -7.76
N GLY A 148 -5.42 -8.78 -8.93
CA GLY A 148 -5.22 -9.90 -9.85
C GLY A 148 -3.85 -9.90 -10.52
N ALA A 149 -2.89 -9.19 -9.94
CA ALA A 149 -1.49 -9.13 -10.35
C ALA A 149 -0.60 -9.54 -9.17
N LEU A 150 0.70 -9.70 -9.42
CA LEU A 150 1.67 -9.98 -8.37
C LEU A 150 1.91 -8.73 -7.49
N SER A 151 2.35 -8.96 -6.26
CA SER A 151 3.04 -7.94 -5.45
C SER A 151 4.54 -8.18 -5.51
N TYR A 152 5.33 -7.13 -5.45
CA TYR A 152 6.79 -7.22 -5.52
C TYR A 152 7.42 -6.84 -4.19
N VAL A 153 8.25 -7.72 -3.65
CA VAL A 153 9.16 -7.39 -2.55
C VAL A 153 10.46 -6.91 -3.18
N VAL A 154 10.86 -5.68 -2.89
CA VAL A 154 11.98 -5.02 -3.57
C VAL A 154 12.92 -4.37 -2.58
N ARG A 155 14.20 -4.27 -2.96
CA ARG A 155 15.23 -3.52 -2.24
C ARG A 155 15.54 -2.25 -3.03
N PRO A 156 15.39 -1.05 -2.45
CA PRO A 156 15.93 0.16 -3.06
C PRO A 156 17.46 0.06 -3.24
N ILE A 157 17.98 0.60 -4.35
CA ILE A 157 19.43 0.68 -4.60
C ILE A 157 19.85 2.11 -4.94
N GLY A 158 21.15 2.39 -4.80
CA GLY A 158 21.69 3.74 -4.95
C GLY A 158 21.46 4.62 -3.72
N ASP A 159 21.73 5.92 -3.85
CA ASP A 159 21.58 6.91 -2.77
C ASP A 159 20.15 7.49 -2.68
N GLY A 160 19.29 7.20 -3.66
CA GLY A 160 17.91 7.69 -3.73
C GLY A 160 17.77 9.18 -4.06
N ALA A 161 18.85 9.95 -4.13
CA ALA A 161 18.80 11.41 -4.24
C ALA A 161 18.09 11.85 -5.53
N GLY A 162 18.42 11.22 -6.66
CA GLY A 162 17.80 11.49 -7.96
C GLY A 162 16.31 11.14 -8.05
N ALA A 163 15.80 10.33 -7.12
CA ALA A 163 14.39 9.93 -7.02
C ALA A 163 13.65 10.61 -5.85
N GLY A 164 14.28 11.58 -5.18
CA GLY A 164 13.72 12.22 -3.99
C GLY A 164 13.50 11.23 -2.84
N PHE A 165 14.46 10.31 -2.66
CA PHE A 165 14.45 9.26 -1.64
C PHE A 165 13.15 8.44 -1.64
N SER A 166 12.59 8.19 -2.83
CA SER A 166 11.25 7.62 -2.97
C SER A 166 11.14 6.65 -4.16
N LEU A 167 10.22 5.69 -4.03
CA LEU A 167 9.84 4.71 -5.05
C LEU A 167 8.31 4.72 -5.27
N ALA A 168 7.86 4.08 -6.35
CA ALA A 168 6.44 3.84 -6.54
C ALA A 168 5.88 2.93 -5.43
N HIS A 169 4.68 3.25 -4.94
CA HIS A 169 4.01 2.44 -3.89
C HIS A 169 3.10 1.33 -4.45
N GLY A 170 2.94 1.24 -5.77
CA GLY A 170 2.02 0.30 -6.41
C GLY A 170 1.74 0.66 -7.87
N ALA A 171 0.89 -0.12 -8.53
CA ALA A 171 0.61 0.03 -9.97
C ALA A 171 0.05 1.41 -10.38
N GLY A 172 -0.69 2.06 -9.48
CA GLY A 172 -1.39 3.31 -9.78
C GLY A 172 -2.63 3.11 -10.68
N ARG A 173 -3.62 3.99 -10.53
CA ARG A 173 -4.90 3.88 -11.26
C ARG A 173 -4.79 4.43 -12.67
N LYS A 174 -5.35 3.69 -13.63
CA LYS A 174 -5.59 4.14 -15.01
C LYS A 174 -6.93 4.87 -15.15
N TRP A 175 -7.95 4.46 -14.39
CA TRP A 175 -9.31 5.01 -14.46
C TRP A 175 -9.81 5.54 -13.10
N ARG A 176 -10.62 6.60 -13.16
CA ARG A 176 -11.42 7.04 -11.99
C ARG A 176 -12.37 5.91 -11.57
N ARG A 177 -12.76 5.88 -10.30
CA ARG A 177 -13.64 4.83 -9.75
C ARG A 177 -14.99 4.78 -10.47
N SER A 178 -15.61 5.94 -10.67
CA SER A 178 -16.85 6.09 -11.43
C SER A 178 -16.77 5.46 -12.83
N ASP A 179 -15.66 5.67 -13.51
CA ASP A 179 -15.45 5.25 -14.90
C ASP A 179 -15.19 3.75 -14.96
N ALA A 180 -14.37 3.23 -14.05
CA ALA A 180 -14.15 1.79 -13.89
C ALA A 180 -15.48 1.07 -13.64
N ARG A 181 -16.27 1.55 -12.68
CA ARG A 181 -17.61 1.01 -12.38
C ARG A 181 -18.51 1.02 -13.62
N GLY A 182 -18.61 2.16 -14.29
CA GLY A 182 -19.48 2.33 -15.47
C GLY A 182 -19.09 1.44 -16.66
N ARG A 183 -17.79 1.29 -16.91
CA ARG A 183 -17.25 0.45 -18.00
C ARG A 183 -17.40 -1.03 -17.72
N LEU A 184 -17.08 -1.45 -16.49
CA LEU A 184 -16.96 -2.87 -16.15
C LEU A 184 -18.29 -3.51 -15.78
N ARG A 185 -19.24 -2.76 -15.20
CA ARG A 185 -20.61 -3.27 -14.97
C ARG A 185 -21.31 -3.76 -16.24
N LYS A 186 -20.97 -3.18 -17.39
CA LYS A 186 -21.53 -3.56 -18.70
C LYS A 186 -20.89 -4.82 -19.28
N ARG A 187 -19.71 -5.22 -18.79
CA ARG A 187 -18.89 -6.31 -19.36
C ARG A 187 -18.81 -7.54 -18.47
N TYR A 188 -18.90 -7.35 -17.15
CA TYR A 188 -18.66 -8.42 -16.17
C TYR A 188 -19.79 -8.48 -15.13
N LYS A 189 -20.15 -9.70 -14.73
CA LYS A 189 -20.94 -9.95 -13.52
C LYS A 189 -20.02 -9.90 -12.29
N PRO A 190 -20.54 -9.62 -11.08
CA PRO A 190 -19.72 -9.58 -9.87
C PRO A 190 -18.93 -10.88 -9.63
N ARG A 191 -19.57 -12.04 -9.86
CA ARG A 191 -18.92 -13.37 -9.81
C ARG A 191 -17.67 -13.48 -10.68
N ASP A 192 -17.66 -12.83 -11.85
CA ASP A 192 -16.53 -12.88 -12.78
C ASP A 192 -15.30 -12.14 -12.22
N LEU A 193 -15.54 -11.27 -11.23
CA LEU A 193 -14.55 -10.44 -10.56
C LEU A 193 -14.16 -10.97 -9.17
N GLU A 194 -14.74 -12.10 -8.76
CA GLU A 194 -14.39 -12.83 -7.54
C GLU A 194 -13.25 -13.83 -7.75
N ARG A 195 -12.86 -14.09 -9.01
CA ARG A 195 -11.66 -14.87 -9.35
C ARG A 195 -10.70 -14.03 -10.16
N THR A 196 -9.41 -14.23 -9.91
CA THR A 196 -8.33 -13.47 -10.54
C THR A 196 -7.68 -14.29 -11.64
N SER A 197 -7.03 -13.63 -12.59
CA SER A 197 -6.27 -14.29 -13.67
C SER A 197 -5.11 -15.13 -13.14
N VAL A 198 -4.62 -14.83 -11.94
CA VAL A 198 -3.56 -15.57 -11.24
C VAL A 198 -4.10 -16.68 -10.33
N GLY A 199 -5.38 -17.03 -10.44
CA GLY A 199 -6.01 -18.16 -9.74
C GLY A 199 -6.54 -17.84 -8.33
N GLY A 200 -6.30 -16.64 -7.82
CA GLY A 200 -6.76 -16.18 -6.51
C GLY A 200 -8.26 -15.88 -6.43
N ARG A 201 -8.75 -15.70 -5.20
CA ARG A 201 -10.15 -15.39 -4.89
C ARG A 201 -10.30 -14.03 -4.21
N VAL A 202 -11.25 -13.23 -4.66
CA VAL A 202 -11.59 -11.94 -4.05
C VAL A 202 -12.84 -12.08 -3.20
N ILE A 203 -12.75 -11.70 -1.92
CA ILE A 203 -13.87 -11.66 -0.98
C ILE A 203 -14.26 -10.20 -0.77
N CYS A 204 -15.35 -9.79 -1.42
CA CYS A 204 -15.90 -8.45 -1.32
C CYS A 204 -17.41 -8.46 -1.56
N GLU A 205 -18.20 -8.10 -0.55
CA GLU A 205 -19.67 -8.03 -0.66
C GLU A 205 -20.16 -6.67 -1.15
N ASP A 206 -19.27 -5.67 -1.21
CA ASP A 206 -19.55 -4.42 -1.91
C ASP A 206 -19.35 -4.63 -3.42
N ARG A 207 -20.48 -4.71 -4.12
CA ARG A 207 -20.53 -4.89 -5.57
C ARG A 207 -19.90 -3.73 -6.32
N ASP A 208 -20.04 -2.51 -5.86
CA ASP A 208 -19.47 -1.36 -6.57
C ASP A 208 -17.95 -1.36 -6.42
N LEU A 209 -17.46 -1.66 -5.21
CA LEU A 209 -16.04 -1.78 -4.96
C LEU A 209 -15.37 -2.89 -5.79
N LEU A 210 -16.06 -4.01 -6.05
CA LEU A 210 -15.59 -5.06 -6.96
C LEU A 210 -15.30 -4.53 -8.37
N TYR A 211 -16.08 -3.57 -8.87
CA TYR A 211 -15.85 -2.97 -10.18
C TYR A 211 -14.84 -1.83 -10.12
N GLU A 212 -14.90 -0.99 -9.09
CA GLU A 212 -14.03 0.17 -8.94
C GLU A 212 -12.56 -0.21 -8.79
N GLU A 213 -12.29 -1.37 -8.20
CA GLU A 213 -10.95 -1.85 -7.85
C GLU A 213 -10.54 -3.08 -8.69
N ALA A 214 -11.21 -3.30 -9.82
CA ALA A 214 -10.86 -4.38 -10.75
C ALA A 214 -9.48 -4.16 -11.41
N PRO A 215 -8.74 -5.22 -11.78
CA PRO A 215 -7.40 -5.11 -12.36
C PRO A 215 -7.32 -4.16 -13.56
N GLN A 216 -8.35 -4.14 -14.40
CA GLN A 216 -8.42 -3.29 -15.60
C GLN A 216 -8.43 -1.77 -15.29
N ALA A 217 -8.74 -1.39 -14.05
CA ALA A 217 -8.72 0.00 -13.60
C ALA A 217 -7.30 0.49 -13.22
N TYR A 218 -6.31 -0.40 -13.19
CA TYR A 218 -4.93 -0.13 -12.81
C TYR A 218 -4.00 -0.17 -14.03
N LYS A 219 -2.82 0.43 -13.89
CA LYS A 219 -1.71 0.15 -14.81
C LYS A 219 -1.19 -1.26 -14.56
N ASP A 220 -0.36 -1.73 -15.47
CA ASP A 220 0.38 -2.96 -15.27
C ASP A 220 1.51 -2.71 -14.25
N VAL A 221 1.52 -3.49 -13.16
CA VAL A 221 2.54 -3.35 -12.11
C VAL A 221 3.89 -3.83 -12.60
N ASP A 222 3.91 -4.81 -13.50
CA ASP A 222 5.13 -5.41 -14.02
C ASP A 222 5.92 -4.36 -14.82
N VAL A 223 5.21 -3.50 -15.57
CA VAL A 223 5.78 -2.35 -16.27
C VAL A 223 6.34 -1.32 -15.30
N VAL A 224 5.59 -0.99 -14.23
CA VAL A 224 6.07 -0.03 -13.22
C VAL A 224 7.35 -0.52 -12.55
N VAL A 225 7.41 -1.79 -12.19
CA VAL A 225 8.61 -2.39 -11.56
C VAL A 225 9.76 -2.47 -12.56
N ALA A 226 9.49 -2.86 -13.81
CA ALA A 226 10.51 -2.90 -14.87
C ALA A 226 11.13 -1.52 -15.13
N ASP A 227 10.33 -0.46 -15.15
CA ASP A 227 10.82 0.91 -15.30
C ASP A 227 11.75 1.32 -14.14
N LEU A 228 11.40 0.94 -12.89
CA LEU A 228 12.22 1.23 -11.71
C LEU A 228 13.54 0.45 -11.69
N VAL A 229 13.51 -0.82 -12.12
CA VAL A 229 14.74 -1.63 -12.32
C VAL A 229 15.60 -1.03 -13.42
N GLY A 230 15.01 -0.67 -14.57
CA GLY A 230 15.72 -0.08 -15.70
C GLY A 230 16.33 1.29 -15.38
N ALA A 231 15.71 2.05 -14.48
CA ALA A 231 16.25 3.30 -13.94
C ALA A 231 17.32 3.10 -12.86
N GLY A 232 17.61 1.85 -12.44
CA GLY A 232 18.59 1.55 -11.40
C GLY A 232 18.17 2.02 -10.01
N LEU A 233 16.87 2.03 -9.70
CA LEU A 233 16.33 2.51 -8.42
C LEU A 233 16.04 1.39 -7.42
N LEU A 234 15.84 0.17 -7.90
CA LEU A 234 15.58 -1.00 -7.05
C LEU A 234 16.05 -2.30 -7.69
N GLU A 235 16.18 -3.32 -6.85
CA GLU A 235 16.29 -4.73 -7.21
C GLU A 235 15.10 -5.51 -6.67
N ILE A 236 14.69 -6.57 -7.38
CA ILE A 236 13.60 -7.45 -6.94
C ILE A 236 14.17 -8.50 -5.99
N ILE A 237 13.56 -8.67 -4.82
CA ILE A 237 13.86 -9.77 -3.89
C ILE A 237 12.99 -10.98 -4.22
N ALA A 238 11.68 -10.77 -4.35
CA ALA A 238 10.71 -11.82 -4.62
C ALA A 238 9.41 -11.26 -5.21
N THR A 239 8.63 -12.14 -5.84
CA THR A 239 7.25 -11.85 -6.25
C THR A 239 6.28 -12.67 -5.41
N LEU A 240 5.15 -12.05 -5.06
CA LEU A 240 4.11 -12.66 -4.25
C LEU A 240 2.83 -12.80 -5.08
N ARG A 241 2.29 -14.02 -5.15
CA ARG A 241 1.05 -14.30 -5.87
C ARG A 241 -0.14 -14.29 -4.90
N PRO A 242 -1.20 -13.51 -5.16
CA PRO A 242 -2.36 -13.45 -4.28
C PRO A 242 -3.23 -14.70 -4.39
N LEU A 243 -3.50 -15.32 -3.25
CA LEU A 243 -4.40 -16.47 -3.10
C LEU A 243 -5.80 -16.01 -2.68
N ILE A 244 -5.87 -15.12 -1.70
CA ILE A 244 -7.13 -14.57 -1.17
C ILE A 244 -6.98 -13.07 -0.95
N THR A 245 -7.76 -12.25 -1.65
CA THR A 245 -7.87 -10.81 -1.41
C THR A 245 -9.17 -10.51 -0.67
N TYR A 246 -9.07 -10.08 0.59
CA TYR A 246 -10.22 -9.64 1.39
C TYR A 246 -10.30 -8.11 1.41
N LYS A 247 -11.50 -7.56 1.11
CA LYS A 247 -11.73 -6.10 1.13
C LYS A 247 -12.76 -5.72 2.19
N THR A 248 -14.03 -5.89 1.87
CA THR A 248 -15.13 -5.53 2.77
C THR A 248 -16.25 -6.56 2.68
N ARG A 249 -16.81 -6.93 3.82
CA ARG A 249 -18.13 -7.54 3.91
C ARG A 249 -19.14 -6.48 4.34
N ARG A 250 -20.39 -6.58 3.89
CA ARG A 250 -21.45 -5.70 4.36
C ARG A 250 -21.66 -6.01 5.84
N ARG A 251 -21.80 -4.96 6.64
CA ARG A 251 -22.34 -5.08 7.99
C ARG A 251 -23.83 -5.38 7.91
#